data_AF-A0A928B932-F1
#
_entry.id   AF-A0A928B932-F1
#
_cell.length_a   1.000
_cell.length_b   1.000
_cell.length_c   1.000
_cell.angle_alpha   90.00
_cell.angle_beta   90.00
_cell.angle_gamma   90.00
#
_symmetry.space_group_name_H-M   'P 1'
#
loop_
_entity.id
_entity.type
_entity.pdbx_description
1 polymer ?
#
loop_
_entity_poly.entity_id
_entity_poly.type
_entity_poly.pdbx_seq_one_letter_code
_entity_poly.pdbx_strand_id
1 'polypeptide(L)'
;MSFSNRIKYMLPAIFLAGVLQSCDCIKGQLGMPTSSEIARMKEQMQIMEEQQKAKEERERFVQDSLVQADQAAKRAAIEGYHVIVGCFKDFSNAERMEKGLEAKGYRDAMQIPLKNGYMMVSLGSRERLHEAVKLMEKAAEDTSIQYYEDIWVYGASMGLHKED
;
A
#
# COMPACT_ATOMS: atom_id res chain seq x y z
N MET A 1 21.21 12.85 -84.82
CA MET A 1 20.69 11.90 -83.81
C MET A 1 20.98 12.44 -82.40
N SER A 2 20.00 12.36 -81.49
CA SER A 2 20.24 12.27 -80.03
C SER A 2 20.48 13.53 -79.18
N PHE A 3 19.69 14.60 -79.34
CA PHE A 3 19.53 15.59 -78.25
C PHE A 3 18.08 15.67 -77.73
N SER A 4 17.09 15.56 -78.61
CA SER A 4 15.66 15.60 -78.25
C SER A 4 15.18 14.40 -77.40
N ASN A 5 15.85 13.24 -77.49
CA ASN A 5 15.49 12.06 -76.70
C ASN A 5 16.06 12.05 -75.27
N ARG A 6 17.10 12.84 -74.96
CA ARG A 6 17.66 12.88 -73.58
C ARG A 6 16.81 13.72 -72.63
N ILE A 7 16.18 14.78 -73.15
CA ILE A 7 15.31 15.68 -72.37
C ILE A 7 14.01 14.98 -71.94
N LYS A 8 13.45 14.10 -72.80
CA LYS A 8 12.21 13.37 -72.53
C LYS A 8 12.31 12.41 -71.34
N TYR A 9 13.50 11.91 -71.03
CA TYR A 9 13.72 11.01 -69.88
C TYR A 9 14.31 11.74 -68.65
N MET A 10 14.93 12.91 -68.81
CA MET A 10 15.41 13.71 -67.67
C MET A 10 14.29 14.41 -66.89
N LEU A 11 13.28 14.95 -67.58
CA LEU A 11 12.14 15.62 -66.95
C LEU A 11 11.33 14.72 -65.99
N PRO A 12 10.93 13.49 -66.36
CA PRO A 12 10.24 12.60 -65.44
C PRO A 12 11.16 12.11 -64.30
N ALA A 13 12.47 11.96 -64.54
CA ALA A 13 13.42 11.54 -63.51
C ALA A 13 13.64 12.61 -62.42
N ILE A 14 13.67 13.90 -62.78
CA ILE A 14 13.76 15.02 -61.83
C ILE A 14 12.45 15.16 -61.04
N PHE A 15 11.31 14.94 -61.70
CA PHE A 15 10.01 14.97 -61.04
C PHE A 15 9.87 13.83 -60.02
N LEU A 16 10.35 12.62 -60.34
CA LEU A 16 10.32 11.46 -59.45
C LEU A 16 11.28 11.60 -58.24
N ALA A 17 12.42 12.25 -58.41
CA ALA A 17 13.38 12.52 -57.33
C ALA A 17 12.90 13.61 -56.35
N GLY A 18 12.16 14.61 -56.84
CA GLY A 18 11.64 15.71 -56.00
C GLY A 18 10.49 15.32 -55.06
N VAL A 19 9.73 14.27 -55.38
CA VAL A 19 8.60 13.83 -54.53
C VAL A 19 9.07 13.15 -53.24
N LEU A 20 10.27 12.54 -53.25
CA LEU A 20 10.79 11.79 -52.11
C LEU A 20 11.46 12.68 -51.05
N GLN A 21 11.91 13.89 -51.41
CA GLN A 21 12.55 14.83 -50.46
C GLN A 21 11.64 15.97 -49.97
N SER A 22 10.51 16.23 -50.62
CA SER A 22 9.67 17.41 -50.32
C SER A 22 8.68 17.23 -49.17
N CYS A 23 8.36 15.99 -48.78
CA CYS A 23 7.32 15.73 -47.77
C CYS A 23 7.71 16.14 -46.33
N ASP A 24 9.00 16.15 -45.98
CA ASP A 24 9.45 16.56 -44.64
C ASP A 24 9.66 18.07 -44.52
N CYS A 25 9.99 18.77 -45.62
CA CYS A 25 10.13 20.24 -45.62
C CYS A 25 8.78 20.96 -45.49
N ILE A 26 7.72 20.44 -46.11
CA ILE A 26 6.36 21.02 -46.05
C ILE A 26 5.78 20.92 -44.62
N LYS A 27 6.05 19.82 -43.91
CA LYS A 27 5.57 19.63 -42.53
C LYS A 27 6.18 20.63 -41.56
N GLY A 28 7.50 20.87 -41.66
CA GLY A 28 8.18 21.88 -40.84
C GLY A 28 7.65 23.31 -41.07
N GLN A 29 7.25 23.63 -42.31
CA GLN A 29 6.70 24.94 -42.64
C GLN A 29 5.22 25.12 -42.21
N LEU A 30 4.50 24.02 -42.00
CA LEU A 30 3.13 23.97 -41.46
C LEU A 30 3.07 23.76 -39.93
N GLY A 31 4.23 23.70 -39.25
CA GLY A 31 4.31 23.47 -37.81
C GLY A 31 3.91 22.04 -37.38
N MET A 32 3.89 21.10 -38.33
CA MET A 32 3.61 19.69 -38.06
C MET A 32 4.91 18.93 -37.76
N PRO A 33 4.90 17.97 -36.82
CA PRO A 33 6.10 17.23 -36.46
C PRO A 33 6.65 16.45 -37.65
N THR A 34 7.94 16.65 -37.90
CA THR A 34 8.71 15.97 -38.94
C THR A 34 8.98 14.51 -38.55
N SER A 35 9.30 13.67 -39.54
CA SER A 35 9.55 12.23 -39.31
C SER A 35 10.62 11.95 -38.23
N SER A 36 11.66 12.79 -38.16
CA SER A 36 12.72 12.72 -37.15
C SER A 36 12.28 13.16 -35.75
N GLU A 37 11.39 14.15 -35.64
CA GLU A 37 10.79 14.57 -34.37
C GLU A 37 9.86 13.50 -33.80
N ILE A 38 9.10 12.83 -34.66
CA ILE A 38 8.25 11.69 -34.25
C ILE A 38 9.11 10.53 -33.72
N ALA A 39 10.26 10.25 -34.35
CA ALA A 39 11.18 9.22 -33.89
C ALA A 39 11.75 9.56 -32.50
N ARG A 40 12.18 10.81 -32.28
CA ARG A 40 12.70 11.29 -30.99
C ARG A 40 11.63 11.27 -29.89
N MET A 41 10.40 11.67 -30.20
CA MET A 41 9.27 11.61 -29.26
C MET A 41 8.96 10.18 -28.84
N LYS A 42 8.98 9.21 -29.78
CA LYS A 42 8.74 7.80 -29.46
C LYS A 42 9.81 7.23 -28.53
N GLU A 43 11.08 7.56 -28.77
CA GLU A 43 12.18 7.13 -27.91
C GLU A 43 12.06 7.74 -26.50
N GLN A 44 11.72 9.02 -26.39
CA GLN A 44 11.47 9.67 -25.09
C GLN A 44 10.28 9.06 -24.35
N MET A 45 9.21 8.72 -25.08
CA MET A 45 8.03 8.08 -24.51
C MET A 45 8.35 6.68 -23.97
N GLN A 46 9.17 5.90 -24.69
CA GLN A 46 9.61 4.58 -24.23
C GLN A 46 10.46 4.67 -22.95
N ILE A 47 11.42 5.61 -22.90
CA ILE A 47 12.25 5.83 -21.69
C ILE A 47 11.36 6.25 -20.50
N MET A 48 10.37 7.12 -20.74
CA MET A 48 9.45 7.57 -19.70
C MET A 48 8.55 6.43 -19.20
N GLU A 49 8.03 5.59 -20.10
CA GLU A 49 7.24 4.42 -19.74
C GLU A 49 8.06 3.40 -18.94
N GLU A 50 9.32 3.16 -19.31
CA GLU A 50 10.22 2.27 -18.56
C GLU A 50 10.52 2.82 -17.16
N GLN A 51 10.81 4.11 -17.06
CA GLN A 51 11.01 4.77 -15.77
C GLN A 51 9.75 4.72 -14.90
N GLN A 52 8.58 4.89 -15.50
CA GLN A 52 7.31 4.83 -14.78
C GLN A 52 7.01 3.41 -14.29
N LYS A 53 7.20 2.39 -15.13
CA LYS A 53 7.06 0.98 -14.72
C LYS A 53 8.02 0.62 -13.59
N ALA A 54 9.30 1.01 -13.70
CA ALA A 54 10.29 0.78 -12.65
C ALA A 54 9.92 1.47 -11.33
N LYS A 55 9.33 2.68 -11.41
CA LYS A 55 8.84 3.41 -10.24
C LYS A 55 7.64 2.71 -9.59
N GLU A 56 6.65 2.31 -10.39
CA GLU A 56 5.46 1.59 -9.92
C GLU A 56 5.83 0.24 -9.29
N GLU A 57 6.77 -0.51 -9.87
CA GLU A 57 7.28 -1.75 -9.30
C GLU A 57 7.95 -1.52 -7.94
N ARG A 58 8.77 -0.46 -7.84
CA ARG A 58 9.39 -0.09 -6.58
C ARG A 58 8.36 0.31 -5.53
N GLU A 59 7.35 1.11 -5.90
CA GLU A 59 6.29 1.53 -5.01
C GLU A 59 5.47 0.33 -4.50
N ARG A 60 5.11 -0.62 -5.39
CA ARG A 60 4.47 -1.89 -5.00
C ARG A 60 5.33 -2.70 -4.04
N PHE A 61 6.61 -2.87 -4.34
CA PHE A 61 7.53 -3.62 -3.47
C PHE A 61 7.67 -2.99 -2.08
N VAL A 62 7.78 -1.65 -2.01
CA VAL A 62 7.83 -0.92 -0.74
C VAL A 62 6.53 -1.09 0.03
N GLN A 63 5.38 -0.98 -0.65
CA GLN A 63 4.07 -1.15 -0.02
C GLN A 63 3.90 -2.57 0.55
N ASP A 64 4.25 -3.60 -0.22
CA ASP A 64 4.20 -4.99 0.24
C ASP A 64 5.11 -5.23 1.45
N SER A 65 6.31 -4.65 1.44
CA SER A 65 7.26 -4.75 2.56
C SER A 65 6.72 -4.08 3.83
N LEU A 66 6.05 -2.93 3.69
CA LEU A 66 5.43 -2.21 4.81
C LEU A 66 4.26 -3.00 5.41
N VAL A 67 3.41 -3.59 4.57
CA VAL A 67 2.28 -4.43 5.03
C VAL A 67 2.79 -5.64 5.79
N GLN A 68 3.84 -6.32 5.30
CA GLN A 68 4.43 -7.46 6.00
C GLN A 68 5.03 -7.07 7.36
N ALA A 69 5.71 -5.92 7.43
CA ALA A 69 6.26 -5.41 8.69
C ALA A 69 5.17 -5.06 9.71
N ASP A 70 4.08 -4.42 9.26
CA ASP A 70 2.92 -4.07 10.10
C ASP A 70 2.22 -5.33 10.62
N GLN A 71 2.02 -6.35 9.78
CA GLN A 71 1.46 -7.64 10.18
C GLN A 71 2.35 -8.36 11.20
N ALA A 72 3.66 -8.38 10.98
CA ALA A 72 4.61 -8.99 11.93
C ALA A 72 4.58 -8.27 13.29
N ALA A 73 4.53 -6.93 13.29
CA ALA A 73 4.41 -6.13 14.51
C ALA A 73 3.10 -6.41 15.26
N LYS A 74 1.97 -6.50 14.54
CA LYS A 74 0.66 -6.85 15.12
C LYS A 74 0.66 -8.24 15.75
N ARG A 75 1.25 -9.23 15.08
CA ARG A 75 1.38 -10.60 15.60
C ARG A 75 2.23 -10.62 16.88
N ALA A 76 3.39 -9.97 16.85
CA ALA A 76 4.27 -9.85 18.02
C ALA A 76 3.56 -9.16 19.21
N ALA A 77 2.70 -8.18 18.93
CA ALA A 77 1.95 -7.47 19.97
C ALA A 77 0.87 -8.33 20.67
N ILE A 78 0.40 -9.40 20.02
CA ILE A 78 -0.61 -10.33 20.56
C ILE A 78 0.05 -11.52 21.27
N GLU A 79 1.38 -11.58 21.37
CA GLU A 79 2.07 -12.66 22.08
C GLU A 79 1.90 -12.55 23.61
N GLY A 80 1.94 -13.72 24.27
CA GLY A 80 1.87 -13.83 25.72
C GLY A 80 0.44 -13.93 26.28
N TYR A 81 0.24 -13.34 27.46
CA TYR A 81 -1.00 -13.38 28.23
C TYR A 81 -1.57 -11.97 28.35
N HIS A 82 -2.79 -11.78 27.86
CA HIS A 82 -3.51 -10.51 27.86
C HIS A 82 -4.61 -10.51 28.92
N VAL A 83 -4.75 -9.40 29.64
CA VAL A 83 -5.88 -9.20 30.56
C VAL A 83 -7.01 -8.53 29.81
N ILE A 84 -8.09 -9.26 29.57
CA ILE A 84 -9.25 -8.82 28.79
C ILE A 84 -10.30 -8.23 29.73
N VAL A 85 -10.82 -7.06 29.37
CA VAL A 85 -11.88 -6.34 30.11
C VAL A 85 -13.19 -6.23 29.32
N GLY A 86 -13.18 -6.63 28.05
CA GLY A 86 -14.38 -6.61 27.23
C GLY A 86 -14.20 -7.33 25.90
N CYS A 87 -15.31 -7.80 25.34
CA CYS A 87 -15.37 -8.44 24.02
C CYS A 87 -16.62 -7.95 23.29
N PHE A 88 -16.45 -7.31 22.14
CA PHE A 88 -17.50 -6.59 21.44
C PHE A 88 -17.66 -7.09 20.01
N LYS A 89 -18.91 -7.20 19.57
CA LYS A 89 -19.24 -7.39 18.15
C LYS A 89 -19.21 -6.08 17.36
N ASP A 90 -19.48 -4.97 18.04
CA ASP A 90 -19.43 -3.62 17.49
C ASP A 90 -18.06 -2.99 17.78
N PHE A 91 -17.30 -2.71 16.72
CA PHE A 91 -15.95 -2.18 16.81
C PHE A 91 -15.89 -0.77 17.41
N SER A 92 -16.95 0.04 17.26
CA SER A 92 -17.00 1.36 17.89
C SER A 92 -17.08 1.28 19.41
N ASN A 93 -17.65 0.21 19.96
CA ASN A 93 -17.67 -0.01 21.42
C ASN A 93 -16.29 -0.44 21.93
N ALA A 94 -15.59 -1.31 21.19
CA ALA A 94 -14.21 -1.69 21.51
C ALA A 94 -13.27 -0.47 21.51
N GLU A 95 -13.36 0.38 20.48
CA GLU A 95 -12.57 1.60 20.35
C GLU A 95 -12.84 2.60 21.49
N ARG A 96 -14.11 2.81 21.85
CA ARG A 96 -14.48 3.67 22.98
C ARG A 96 -13.91 3.14 24.30
N MET A 97 -13.91 1.83 24.49
CA MET A 97 -13.35 1.21 25.70
C MET A 97 -11.83 1.38 25.75
N GLU A 98 -11.11 1.07 24.66
CA GLU A 98 -9.65 1.26 24.57
C GLU A 98 -9.25 2.71 24.90
N LYS A 99 -9.89 3.70 24.25
CA LYS A 99 -9.65 5.12 24.53
C LYS A 99 -9.98 5.50 25.98
N GLY A 100 -11.04 4.92 26.53
CA GLY A 100 -11.43 5.11 27.92
C GLY A 100 -10.40 4.55 28.91
N LEU A 101 -9.76 3.43 28.57
CA LEU A 101 -8.69 2.82 29.37
C LEU A 101 -7.40 3.64 29.29
N GLU A 102 -7.04 4.10 28.10
CA GLU A 102 -5.88 4.99 27.90
C GLU A 102 -6.02 6.28 28.71
N ALA A 103 -7.21 6.90 28.68
CA ALA A 103 -7.52 8.09 29.48
C ALA A 103 -7.42 7.84 31.01
N LYS A 104 -7.61 6.59 31.45
CA LYS A 104 -7.45 6.15 32.86
C LYS A 104 -6.02 5.77 33.21
N GLY A 105 -5.08 5.83 32.26
CA GLY A 105 -3.65 5.55 32.46
C GLY A 105 -3.20 4.15 32.03
N TYR A 106 -4.08 3.34 31.45
CA TYR A 106 -3.74 2.02 30.90
C TYR A 106 -3.21 2.17 29.48
N ARG A 107 -1.94 2.56 29.36
CA ARG A 107 -1.30 2.86 28.06
C ARG A 107 -0.99 1.64 27.20
N ASP A 108 -0.93 0.47 27.83
CA ASP A 108 -0.75 -0.81 27.12
C ASP A 108 -2.09 -1.38 26.63
N ALA A 109 -3.18 -0.63 26.77
CA ALA A 109 -4.48 -1.07 26.32
C ALA A 109 -4.50 -1.19 24.80
N MET A 110 -5.09 -2.28 24.30
CA MET A 110 -5.16 -2.53 22.86
C MET A 110 -6.35 -3.39 22.47
N GLN A 111 -6.76 -3.27 21.22
CA GLN A 111 -7.77 -4.14 20.61
C GLN A 111 -7.13 -5.40 20.01
N ILE A 112 -7.78 -6.56 20.20
CA ILE A 112 -7.37 -7.85 19.64
C ILE A 112 -8.53 -8.43 18.82
N PRO A 113 -8.41 -8.49 17.48
CA PRO A 113 -9.45 -9.07 16.63
C PRO A 113 -9.50 -10.59 16.79
N LEU A 114 -10.71 -11.15 16.89
CA LEU A 114 -10.95 -12.59 16.96
C LEU A 114 -11.40 -13.16 15.61
N LYS A 115 -11.11 -14.44 15.38
CA LYS A 115 -11.51 -15.19 14.17
C LYS A 115 -13.03 -15.21 13.94
N ASN A 116 -13.83 -15.07 14.99
CA ASN A 116 -15.29 -15.07 14.95
C ASN A 116 -15.91 -13.68 14.66
N GLY A 117 -15.10 -12.66 14.36
CA GLY A 117 -15.56 -11.31 14.06
C GLY A 117 -15.86 -10.44 15.29
N TYR A 118 -15.49 -10.89 16.49
CA TYR A 118 -15.50 -10.07 17.69
C TYR A 118 -14.16 -9.36 17.89
N MET A 119 -14.15 -8.31 18.70
CA MET A 119 -12.98 -7.55 19.09
C MET A 119 -12.85 -7.60 20.62
N MET A 120 -11.75 -8.15 21.12
CA MET A 120 -11.42 -8.08 22.55
C MET A 120 -10.68 -6.78 22.84
N VAL A 121 -10.83 -6.27 24.06
CA VAL A 121 -10.06 -5.15 24.57
C VAL A 121 -9.20 -5.64 25.73
N SER A 122 -7.89 -5.53 25.54
CA SER A 122 -6.86 -5.92 26.50
C SER A 122 -6.39 -4.70 27.28
N LEU A 123 -6.08 -4.84 28.57
CA LEU A 123 -5.37 -3.83 29.38
C LEU A 123 -3.86 -3.81 29.13
N GLY A 124 -3.33 -4.91 28.57
CA GLY A 124 -1.92 -5.10 28.25
C GLY A 124 -1.52 -6.57 28.24
N SER A 125 -0.38 -6.87 27.62
CA SER A 125 0.21 -8.21 27.58
C SER A 125 1.26 -8.41 28.66
N ARG A 126 1.45 -9.66 29.09
CA ARG A 126 2.51 -10.12 29.99
C ARG A 126 3.09 -11.42 29.47
N GLU A 127 4.39 -11.64 29.65
CA GLU A 127 5.05 -12.87 29.20
C GLU A 127 4.59 -14.11 30.00
N ARG A 128 4.24 -13.92 31.27
CA ARG A 128 3.92 -15.01 32.21
C ARG A 128 2.49 -14.90 32.72
N LEU A 129 1.82 -16.05 32.80
CA LEU A 129 0.44 -16.16 33.28
C LEU A 129 0.25 -15.53 34.66
N HIS A 130 1.17 -15.79 35.60
CA HIS A 130 1.12 -15.24 36.96
C HIS A 130 1.11 -13.70 36.99
N GLU A 131 1.85 -13.07 36.08
CA GLU A 131 1.89 -11.61 36.00
C GLU A 131 0.61 -11.04 35.41
N ALA A 132 0.01 -11.73 34.44
CA ALA A 132 -1.30 -11.38 33.91
C ALA A 132 -2.40 -11.54 34.96
N VAL A 133 -2.37 -12.61 35.76
CA VAL A 133 -3.31 -12.81 36.87
C VAL A 133 -3.19 -11.70 37.91
N LYS A 134 -1.96 -11.32 38.30
CA LYS A 134 -1.75 -10.17 39.19
C LYS A 134 -2.30 -8.86 38.63
N LEU A 135 -2.13 -8.63 37.33
CA LEU A 135 -2.69 -7.45 36.67
C LEU A 135 -4.22 -7.50 36.65
N MET A 136 -4.82 -8.67 36.40
CA MET A 136 -6.26 -8.90 36.45
C MET A 136 -6.82 -8.62 37.85
N GLU A 137 -6.20 -9.14 38.90
CA GLU A 137 -6.57 -8.89 40.31
C GLU A 137 -6.51 -7.39 40.62
N LYS A 138 -5.40 -6.73 40.27
CA LYS A 138 -5.24 -5.28 40.44
C LYS A 138 -6.32 -4.48 39.69
N ALA A 139 -6.67 -4.91 38.47
CA ALA A 139 -7.70 -4.27 37.67
C ALA A 139 -9.10 -4.47 38.25
N ALA A 140 -9.37 -5.61 38.87
CA ALA A 140 -10.64 -5.88 39.56
C ALA A 140 -10.80 -5.03 40.83
N GLU A 141 -9.70 -4.70 41.51
CA GLU A 141 -9.67 -3.80 42.68
C GLU A 141 -9.75 -2.32 42.31
N ASP A 142 -9.44 -1.96 41.05
CA ASP A 142 -9.46 -0.57 40.59
C ASP A 142 -10.91 -0.11 40.40
N THR A 143 -11.34 0.83 41.23
CA THR A 143 -12.69 1.43 41.16
C THR A 143 -13.04 2.05 39.80
N SER A 144 -12.06 2.37 38.96
CA SER A 144 -12.28 2.88 37.60
C SER A 144 -12.58 1.77 36.58
N ILE A 145 -12.28 0.52 36.90
CA ILE A 145 -12.41 -0.68 36.05
C ILE A 145 -13.39 -1.70 36.66
N GLN A 146 -13.64 -1.66 37.97
CA GLN A 146 -14.48 -2.62 38.71
C GLN A 146 -15.90 -2.82 38.14
N TYR A 147 -16.37 -1.89 37.31
CA TYR A 147 -17.69 -1.96 36.67
C TYR A 147 -17.73 -2.88 35.45
N TYR A 148 -16.59 -3.37 34.97
CA TYR A 148 -16.56 -4.37 33.92
C TYR A 148 -16.83 -5.74 34.54
N GLU A 149 -17.90 -6.37 34.09
CA GLU A 149 -18.49 -7.54 34.76
C GLU A 149 -17.59 -8.79 34.68
N ASP A 150 -16.80 -8.93 33.62
CA ASP A 150 -15.93 -10.10 33.41
C ASP A 150 -14.52 -9.67 32.96
N ILE A 151 -13.58 -9.58 33.92
CA ILE A 151 -12.14 -9.46 33.64
C ILE A 151 -11.53 -10.86 33.65
N TRP A 152 -10.81 -11.23 32.60
CA TRP A 152 -10.24 -12.57 32.44
C TRP A 152 -8.91 -12.54 31.69
N VAL A 153 -8.15 -13.63 31.77
CA VAL A 153 -6.85 -13.74 31.08
C VAL A 153 -7.00 -14.55 29.79
N TYR A 154 -6.57 -13.95 28.69
CA TYR A 154 -6.46 -14.58 27.38
C TYR A 154 -5.00 -14.94 27.09
N GLY A 155 -4.73 -16.20 26.76
CA GLY A 155 -3.41 -16.63 26.29
C GLY A 155 -3.37 -16.66 24.75
N ALA A 156 -2.35 -16.05 24.15
CA ALA A 156 -2.13 -16.07 22.71
C ALA A 156 -2.08 -17.51 22.14
N SER A 157 -1.55 -18.45 22.93
CA SER A 157 -1.49 -19.87 22.62
C SER A 157 -2.85 -20.54 22.39
N MET A 158 -3.96 -19.91 22.81
CA MET A 158 -5.32 -20.39 22.53
C MET A 158 -5.71 -20.21 21.05
N GLY A 159 -5.01 -19.37 20.28
CA GLY A 159 -5.20 -19.25 18.83
C GLY A 159 -6.58 -18.73 18.39
N LEU A 160 -7.33 -18.07 19.28
CA LEU A 160 -8.64 -17.49 18.97
C LEU A 160 -8.56 -16.16 18.20
N HIS A 161 -7.44 -15.44 18.34
CA HIS A 161 -7.21 -14.18 17.65
C HIS A 161 -7.01 -14.40 16.16
N LYS A 162 -7.29 -13.38 15.36
CA LYS A 162 -7.05 -13.40 13.93
C LYS A 162 -5.55 -13.24 13.70
N GLU A 163 -4.96 -14.24 13.06
CA GLU A 163 -3.61 -14.17 12.49
C GLU A 163 -3.80 -13.54 11.11
N ASP A 164 -3.58 -12.23 10.98
CA ASP A 164 -3.65 -11.54 9.68
C ASP A 164 -2.59 -12.05 8.71
#